data_AF-A0A962NIP6-F1
#
_entry.id   AF-A0A962NIP6-F1
#
_cell.length_a   1.000
_cell.length_b   1.000
_cell.length_c   1.000
_cell.angle_alpha   90.00
_cell.angle_beta   90.00
_cell.angle_gamma   90.00
#
_symmetry.space_group_name_H-M   'P 1'
#
loop_
_entity.id
_entity.type
_entity.pdbx_description
1 polymer ?
#
loop_
_entity_poly.entity_id
_entity_poly.type
_entity_poly.pdbx_seq_one_letter_code
_entity_poly.pdbx_strand_id
1 'polypeptide(L)'
;MAALSEHDEEFGMNMSYRPNFAVLTGITLIVVCANALQAAQIDIPGPPGSVSFGDQVHVLPNGNIVVVDLGGPVANVGAVHLYDPQGTLISTLTGGTTDDRVGFRIEVLPSGNFLVRSPDWDNTAAG
;
A
#
# COMPACT_ATOMS: atom_id res chain seq x y z
N MET A 1 -57.11 -35.66 -67.71
CA MET A 1 -58.26 -34.74 -67.65
C MET A 1 -58.20 -34.06 -66.28
N ALA A 2 -57.99 -32.74 -66.27
CA ALA A 2 -58.21 -31.72 -65.22
C ALA A 2 -58.01 -32.09 -63.72
N ALA A 3 -57.10 -31.50 -62.93
CA ALA A 3 -56.93 -30.11 -62.46
C ALA A 3 -57.52 -29.84 -61.04
N LEU A 4 -56.61 -29.48 -60.12
CA LEU A 4 -56.63 -28.41 -59.09
C LEU A 4 -57.53 -28.45 -57.83
N SER A 5 -56.98 -27.79 -56.78
CA SER A 5 -57.57 -27.16 -55.57
C SER A 5 -57.50 -27.96 -54.25
N GLU A 6 -57.12 -27.46 -53.06
CA GLU A 6 -56.23 -26.41 -52.47
C GLU A 6 -56.40 -26.50 -50.91
N HIS A 7 -55.52 -25.88 -50.10
CA HIS A 7 -55.64 -25.49 -48.65
C HIS A 7 -55.49 -26.61 -47.56
N ASP A 8 -54.75 -26.53 -46.42
CA ASP A 8 -54.11 -25.44 -45.64
C ASP A 8 -53.08 -25.96 -44.57
N GLU A 9 -51.99 -25.18 -44.39
CA GLU A 9 -51.25 -24.65 -43.19
C GLU A 9 -51.08 -25.44 -41.85
N GLU A 10 -49.82 -25.73 -41.41
CA GLU A 10 -49.01 -25.11 -40.28
C GLU A 10 -49.13 -25.93 -38.96
N PHE A 11 -48.17 -26.19 -38.07
CA PHE A 11 -46.99 -25.50 -37.54
C PHE A 11 -46.15 -26.55 -36.75
N GLY A 12 -44.83 -26.33 -36.59
CA GLY A 12 -44.12 -26.87 -35.41
C GLY A 12 -42.76 -27.52 -35.64
N MET A 13 -41.83 -26.74 -36.18
CA MET A 13 -40.38 -26.92 -36.32
C MET A 13 -39.67 -27.86 -35.32
N ASN A 14 -38.94 -28.82 -35.91
CA ASN A 14 -37.81 -29.58 -35.39
C ASN A 14 -36.69 -28.65 -34.89
N MET A 15 -36.11 -28.86 -33.69
CA MET A 15 -34.86 -28.19 -33.33
C MET A 15 -33.90 -29.10 -32.54
N SER A 16 -32.84 -29.47 -33.26
CA SER A 16 -31.68 -30.27 -32.87
C SER A 16 -30.85 -29.55 -31.80
N TYR A 17 -30.59 -30.23 -30.67
CA TYR A 17 -29.74 -29.74 -29.59
C TYR A 17 -28.26 -29.93 -29.97
N ARG A 18 -27.56 -28.84 -30.31
CA ARG A 18 -26.09 -28.84 -30.49
C ARG A 18 -25.45 -28.18 -29.26
N PRO A 19 -24.55 -28.84 -28.51
CA PRO A 19 -23.95 -28.24 -27.32
C PRO A 19 -22.98 -27.11 -27.71
N ASN A 20 -23.20 -25.93 -27.12
CA ASN A 20 -22.43 -24.72 -27.35
C ASN A 20 -21.07 -24.79 -26.64
N PHE A 21 -19.98 -24.92 -27.41
CA PHE A 21 -18.59 -24.77 -26.91
C PHE A 21 -18.19 -23.31 -26.60
N ALA A 22 -19.06 -22.34 -26.88
CA ALA A 22 -18.77 -20.91 -26.79
C ALA A 22 -18.69 -20.35 -25.35
N VAL A 23 -19.17 -21.07 -24.34
CA VAL A 23 -19.23 -20.56 -22.96
C VAL A 23 -17.89 -20.72 -22.22
N LEU A 24 -17.04 -21.66 -22.62
CA LEU A 24 -15.81 -21.99 -21.86
C LEU A 24 -14.64 -21.01 -22.12
N THR A 25 -14.57 -20.37 -23.30
CA THR A 25 -13.48 -19.45 -23.66
C THR A 25 -13.64 -18.05 -23.05
N GLY A 26 -14.88 -17.63 -22.77
CA GLY A 26 -15.16 -16.32 -22.17
C GLY A 26 -14.70 -16.20 -20.72
N ILE A 27 -14.74 -17.30 -19.97
CA ILE A 27 -14.32 -17.34 -18.56
C ILE A 27 -12.79 -17.23 -18.45
N THR A 28 -12.03 -17.86 -19.36
CA THR A 28 -10.55 -17.81 -19.35
C THR A 28 -10.01 -16.40 -19.64
N LEU A 29 -10.70 -15.62 -20.50
CA LEU A 29 -10.27 -14.27 -20.89
C LEU A 29 -10.45 -13.23 -19.77
N ILE A 30 -11.46 -13.41 -18.90
CA ILE A 30 -11.73 -12.51 -17.76
C ILE A 30 -10.77 -12.78 -16.58
N VAL A 31 -10.23 -14.01 -16.47
CA VAL A 31 -9.24 -14.33 -15.42
C VAL A 31 -7.87 -13.70 -15.73
N VAL A 32 -7.53 -13.47 -17.00
CA VAL A 32 -6.24 -12.87 -17.40
C VAL A 32 -6.15 -11.37 -17.07
N CYS A 33 -7.27 -10.66 -16.91
CA CYS A 33 -7.26 -9.24 -16.54
C CYS A 33 -7.36 -8.97 -15.04
N ALA A 34 -7.61 -9.99 -14.21
CA ALA A 34 -7.70 -9.86 -12.75
C ALA A 34 -6.34 -10.10 -12.07
N ASN A 35 -5.31 -9.33 -12.45
CA ASN A 35 -4.18 -9.16 -11.53
C ASN A 35 -4.69 -8.27 -10.39
N ALA A 36 -5.16 -8.90 -9.31
CA ALA A 36 -5.60 -8.17 -8.13
C ALA A 36 -4.44 -7.33 -7.61
N LEU A 37 -4.66 -6.02 -7.46
CA LEU A 37 -3.81 -5.17 -6.63
C LEU A 37 -3.98 -5.63 -5.19
N GLN A 38 -3.20 -6.63 -4.77
CA GLN A 38 -3.16 -7.04 -3.38
C GLN A 38 -2.38 -5.97 -2.61
N ALA A 39 -3.00 -5.40 -1.57
CA ALA A 39 -2.27 -4.57 -0.62
C ALA A 39 -1.19 -5.45 0.03
N ALA A 40 0.07 -5.15 -0.22
CA ALA A 40 1.17 -5.76 0.52
C ALA A 40 1.21 -5.11 1.91
N GLN A 41 0.87 -5.88 2.94
CA GLN A 41 1.11 -5.46 4.32
C GLN A 41 2.58 -5.72 4.64
N ILE A 42 3.20 -4.73 5.29
CA ILE A 42 4.56 -4.82 5.80
C ILE A 42 4.49 -4.52 7.29
N ASP A 43 4.98 -5.44 8.10
CA ASP A 43 5.10 -5.24 9.55
C ASP A 43 6.47 -4.62 9.84
N ILE A 44 6.47 -3.38 10.32
CA ILE A 44 7.69 -2.66 10.72
C ILE A 44 7.75 -2.68 12.26
N PRO A 45 8.54 -3.58 12.87
CA PRO A 45 8.70 -3.58 14.32
C PRO A 45 9.48 -2.35 14.76
N GLY A 46 9.04 -1.75 15.87
CA GLY A 46 9.80 -0.69 16.52
C GLY A 46 11.15 -1.21 17.02
N PRO A 47 12.23 -0.41 16.93
CA PRO A 47 13.54 -0.81 17.45
C PRO A 47 13.53 -0.97 18.98
N PRO A 48 14.51 -1.70 19.55
CA PRO A 48 14.62 -1.84 21.00
C PRO A 48 14.71 -0.48 21.72
N GLY A 49 13.95 -0.33 22.80
CA GLY A 49 13.90 0.92 23.58
C GLY A 49 12.86 1.92 23.10
N SER A 50 12.15 1.61 22.01
CA SER A 50 10.98 2.38 21.58
C SER A 50 9.88 2.40 22.63
N VAL A 51 9.25 3.56 22.80
CA VAL A 51 8.10 3.74 23.70
C VAL A 51 6.87 4.20 22.94
N SER A 52 7.03 5.13 21.99
CA SER A 52 5.95 5.74 21.21
C SER A 52 6.18 5.57 19.70
N PHE A 53 6.70 4.40 19.30
CA PHE A 53 6.98 4.10 17.90
C PHE A 53 5.72 4.21 17.05
N GLY A 54 5.76 5.04 16.00
CA GLY A 54 4.62 5.27 15.13
C GLY A 54 3.78 6.49 15.47
N ASP A 55 4.24 7.36 16.38
CA ASP A 55 3.59 8.65 16.70
C ASP A 55 3.34 9.50 15.44
N GLN A 56 4.29 9.49 14.50
CA GLN A 56 4.10 10.02 13.15
C GLN A 56 4.69 9.04 12.14
N VAL A 57 3.98 8.79 11.04
CA VAL A 57 4.44 7.94 9.94
C VAL A 57 4.25 8.69 8.62
N HIS A 58 5.33 8.80 7.85
CA HIS A 58 5.32 9.48 6.56
C HIS A 58 5.92 8.58 5.48
N VAL A 59 5.19 8.40 4.38
CA VAL A 59 5.71 7.77 3.16
C VAL A 59 6.27 8.86 2.26
N LEU A 60 7.54 8.76 1.92
CA LEU A 60 8.22 9.70 1.04
C LEU A 60 7.90 9.39 -0.43
N PRO A 61 8.01 10.39 -1.34
CA PRO A 61 7.78 10.18 -2.78
C PRO A 61 8.63 9.08 -3.43
N ASN A 62 9.79 8.74 -2.85
CA ASN A 62 10.64 7.64 -3.31
C ASN A 62 10.23 6.26 -2.75
N GLY A 63 9.17 6.19 -1.95
CA GLY A 63 8.65 4.96 -1.34
C GLY A 63 9.23 4.64 0.04
N ASN A 64 10.27 5.35 0.49
CA ASN A 64 10.82 5.15 1.83
C ASN A 64 9.83 5.61 2.90
N ILE A 65 9.99 5.10 4.11
CA ILE A 65 9.06 5.33 5.22
C ILE A 65 9.83 5.98 6.38
N VAL A 66 9.35 7.13 6.84
CA VAL A 66 9.85 7.80 8.04
C VAL A 66 8.89 7.50 9.18
N VAL A 67 9.38 6.90 10.25
CA VAL A 67 8.62 6.62 11.46
C VAL A 67 9.24 7.40 12.62
N VAL A 68 8.42 8.20 13.30
CA VAL A 68 8.82 8.96 14.47
C VAL A 68 8.48 8.18 15.72
N ASP A 69 9.40 8.23 16.68
CA ASP A 69 9.22 7.75 18.03
C ASP A 69 9.62 8.87 19.00
N LEU A 70 8.64 9.68 19.43
CA LEU A 70 8.94 10.80 20.34
C LEU A 70 9.28 10.32 21.76
N GLY A 71 8.92 9.06 22.09
CA GLY A 71 9.11 8.47 23.41
C GLY A 71 10.34 7.57 23.44
N GLY A 72 11.22 7.78 24.42
CA GLY A 72 12.38 6.92 24.64
C GLY A 72 12.63 6.61 26.11
N PRO A 73 13.70 5.86 26.42
CA PRO A 73 14.10 5.55 27.79
C PRO A 73 14.44 6.80 28.62
N VAL A 74 14.77 7.88 27.93
CA VAL A 74 14.97 9.22 28.48
C VAL A 74 13.82 10.09 27.98
N ALA A 75 13.28 10.93 28.87
CA ALA A 75 12.09 11.71 28.58
C ALA A 75 12.32 12.67 27.39
N ASN A 76 11.39 12.65 26.43
CA ASN A 76 11.29 13.60 25.33
C ASN A 76 12.56 13.73 24.47
N VAL A 77 13.43 12.72 24.40
CA VAL A 77 14.61 12.74 23.50
C VAL A 77 14.18 12.71 22.04
N GLY A 78 13.25 11.81 21.72
CA GLY A 78 12.79 11.55 20.37
C GLY A 78 13.79 10.81 19.47
N ALA A 79 13.24 10.05 18.53
CA ALA A 79 13.95 9.38 17.46
C ALA A 79 13.14 9.43 16.16
N VAL A 80 13.86 9.44 15.04
CA VAL A 80 13.31 9.33 13.69
C VAL A 80 14.00 8.19 13.00
N HIS A 81 13.23 7.20 12.59
CA HIS A 81 13.69 6.00 11.90
C HIS A 81 13.31 6.10 10.42
N LEU A 82 14.28 5.89 9.54
CA LEU A 82 14.07 5.82 8.11
C LEU A 82 14.15 4.36 7.67
N TYR A 83 13.11 3.89 7.00
CA TYR A 83 13.00 2.55 6.44
C TYR A 83 12.91 2.60 4.92
N ASP A 84 13.36 1.54 4.27
CA ASP A 84 13.10 1.30 2.86
C ASP A 84 11.61 0.92 2.63
N PRO A 85 11.14 0.82 1.37
CA PRO A 85 9.76 0.45 1.09
C PRO A 85 9.39 -0.98 1.51
N GLN A 86 10.35 -1.81 1.92
CA GLN A 86 10.17 -3.18 2.39
C GLN A 86 10.18 -3.29 3.93
N GLY A 87 10.38 -2.17 4.64
CA GLY A 87 10.44 -2.14 6.10
C GLY A 87 11.83 -2.42 6.69
N THR A 88 12.89 -2.42 5.88
CA THR A 88 14.27 -2.53 6.37
C THR A 88 14.75 -1.18 6.87
N LEU A 89 15.32 -1.13 8.07
CA LEU A 89 15.88 0.11 8.63
C LEU A 89 17.10 0.56 7.81
N ILE A 90 17.04 1.80 7.29
CA ILE A 90 18.13 2.47 6.58
C ILE A 90 18.98 3.28 7.58
N SER A 91 18.34 4.09 8.40
CA SER A 91 19.02 4.95 9.37
C SER A 91 18.11 5.38 10.52
N THR A 92 18.73 5.81 11.61
CA THR A 92 18.05 6.38 12.77
C THR A 92 18.74 7.69 13.15
N LEU A 93 17.94 8.72 13.43
CA LEU A 93 18.36 9.95 14.06
C LEU A 93 17.74 10.01 15.47
N THR A 94 18.56 10.09 16.50
CA THR A 94 18.10 10.11 17.91
C THR A 94 18.71 11.33 18.61
N GLY A 95 17.93 11.96 19.49
CA GLY A 95 18.48 12.96 20.42
C GLY A 95 19.48 12.35 21.40
N GLY A 96 20.24 13.20 22.08
CA GLY A 96 21.19 12.80 23.12
C GLY A 96 20.76 13.19 24.53
N THR A 97 19.92 14.22 24.67
CA THR A 97 19.57 14.81 25.97
C THR A 97 18.07 14.90 26.16
N THR A 98 17.66 15.06 27.43
CA THR A 98 16.25 15.23 27.79
C THR A 98 15.68 16.44 27.07
N ASP A 99 14.45 16.31 26.58
CA ASP A 99 13.72 17.37 25.86
C ASP A 99 14.26 17.76 24.47
N ASP A 100 15.23 17.05 23.90
CA ASP A 100 15.71 17.29 22.52
C ASP A 100 14.60 17.27 21.46
N ARG A 101 13.57 16.44 21.68
CA ARG A 101 12.38 16.28 20.84
C ARG A 101 12.74 16.09 19.37
N VAL A 102 13.73 15.24 19.11
CA VAL A 102 14.11 14.90 17.74
C VAL A 102 12.93 14.26 17.02
N GLY A 103 12.52 14.87 15.91
CA GLY A 103 11.33 14.41 15.18
C GLY A 103 10.02 15.09 15.59
N PHE A 104 10.05 16.17 16.38
CA PHE A 104 8.85 16.93 16.76
C PHE A 104 7.92 17.23 15.58
N ARG A 105 8.49 17.54 14.41
CA ARG A 105 7.74 17.58 13.15
C ARG A 105 8.58 17.08 11.98
N ILE A 106 7.95 16.33 11.09
CA ILE A 106 8.51 15.94 9.79
C ILE A 106 7.88 16.78 8.67
N GLU A 107 8.71 17.30 7.77
CA GLU A 107 8.28 17.94 6.52
C GLU A 107 8.76 17.08 5.34
N VAL A 108 7.84 16.54 4.56
CA VAL A 108 8.17 15.71 3.39
C VAL A 108 8.37 16.61 2.18
N LEU A 109 9.48 16.44 1.48
CA LEU A 109 9.81 17.23 0.30
C LEU A 109 9.42 16.50 -0.99
N PRO A 110 8.96 17.21 -2.04
CA PRO A 110 8.62 16.60 -3.34
C PRO A 110 9.79 15.85 -4.00
N SER A 111 11.03 16.15 -3.62
CA SER A 111 12.24 15.50 -4.12
C SER A 111 12.47 14.08 -3.59
N GLY A 112 11.65 13.59 -2.65
CA GLY A 112 11.88 12.30 -1.98
C GLY A 112 12.75 12.40 -0.72
N ASN A 113 13.15 13.62 -0.34
CA ASN A 113 13.83 13.90 0.93
C ASN A 113 12.82 14.36 2.00
N PHE A 114 13.29 14.55 3.23
CA PHE A 114 12.50 15.08 4.32
C PHE A 114 13.34 15.97 5.23
N LEU A 115 12.68 16.86 5.96
CA LEU A 115 13.28 17.67 7.02
C LEU A 115 12.79 17.16 8.36
N VAL A 116 13.71 17.08 9.32
CA VAL A 116 13.41 16.81 10.72
C VAL A 116 13.48 18.13 11.48
N ARG A 117 12.38 18.54 12.09
CA ARG A 117 12.32 19.74 12.94
C ARG A 117 12.33 19.30 14.39
N SER A 118 13.34 19.77 15.12
CA SER A 118 13.58 19.48 16.54
C SER A 118 13.84 20.82 17.24
N PRO A 119 12.82 21.47 17.81
CA PRO A 119 12.93 22.86 18.27
C PRO A 119 13.85 23.04 19.48
N ASP A 120 14.02 21.98 20.26
CA ASP A 120 14.70 22.00 21.55
C ASP A 120 15.99 21.16 21.53
N TRP A 121 16.45 20.73 20.35
CA TRP A 121 17.63 19.87 20.23
C TRP A 121 18.89 20.62 20.62
N ASP A 122 19.48 20.24 21.76
CA ASP A 122 20.80 20.66 22.16
C ASP A 122 21.84 19.60 21.76
N ASN A 123 22.79 19.97 20.91
CA ASN A 123 23.85 19.06 20.54
C ASN A 123 25.01 19.18 21.54
N THR A 124 24.88 18.64 22.74
CA THR A 124 26.01 18.62 23.71
C THR A 124 27.22 17.78 23.26
N ALA A 125 27.30 17.40 21.98
CA ALA A 125 28.46 16.76 21.35
C ALA A 125 29.60 17.75 20.99
N ALA A 126 29.52 19.03 21.36
CA ALA A 126 30.63 19.98 21.25
C ALA A 126 31.31 20.17 22.62
N GLY A 127 32.31 19.32 22.90
CA GLY A 127 33.24 19.42 24.03
C GLY A 127 34.42 18.48 23.85
#